data_AF-A0AAD6JGU1-F1
#
_entry.id   AF-A0AAD6JGU1-F1
#
_cell.length_a   1.000
_cell.length_b   1.000
_cell.length_c   1.000
_cell.angle_alpha   90.00
_cell.angle_beta   90.00
_cell.angle_gamma   90.00
#
_symmetry.space_group_name_H-M   'P 1'
#
loop_
_entity.id
_entity.type
_entity.pdbx_description
1 polymer ?
#
loop_
_entity_poly.entity_id
_entity_poly.type
_entity_poly.pdbx_seq_one_letter_code
_entity_poly.pdbx_strand_id
1 'polypeptide(L)' 'MSGGGIARGRLAEERKAWRKNHPHGFVAKPDNAPDGSMDLMVWKCIIPGKPG' A
#
# COMPACT_ATOMS: atom_id res chain seq x y z
N MET A 1 -1.75 -8.28 -20.97
CA MET A 1 -2.39 -7.80 -19.71
C MET A 1 -1.67 -8.45 -18.55
N SER A 2 -0.72 -7.76 -17.92
CA SER A 2 0.22 -8.38 -16.98
C SER A 2 -0.47 -8.79 -15.67
N GLY A 3 -0.78 -10.07 -15.54
CA GLY A 3 -0.24 -10.92 -14.47
C GLY A 3 -0.78 -10.81 -13.03
N GLY A 4 -1.90 -10.13 -12.76
CA GLY A 4 -2.49 -10.12 -11.42
C GLY A 4 -4.01 -10.11 -11.49
N GLY A 5 -4.67 -11.06 -10.82
CA GLY A 5 -6.14 -11.08 -10.72
C GLY A 5 -6.73 -9.76 -10.19
N ILE A 6 -8.05 -9.57 -10.33
CA ILE A 6 -8.77 -8.30 -10.08
C ILE A 6 -8.33 -7.59 -8.79
N ALA A 7 -8.16 -8.33 -7.70
CA ALA A 7 -7.70 -7.79 -6.41
C ALA A 7 -6.31 -7.13 -6.50
N ARG A 8 -5.32 -7.81 -7.10
CA ARG A 8 -3.95 -7.27 -7.25
C ARG A 8 -3.93 -6.05 -8.16
N GLY A 9 -4.72 -6.06 -9.24
CA GLY A 9 -4.88 -4.90 -10.13
C GLY A 9 -5.40 -3.68 -9.37
N ARG A 10 -6.46 -3.84 -8.56
CA ARG A 10 -7.00 -2.75 -7.74
C ARG A 10 -5.98 -2.23 -6.72
N LEU A 11 -5.28 -3.12 -6.01
CA LEU A 11 -4.30 -2.74 -4.99
C LEU A 11 -3.09 -1.98 -5.59
N ALA A 12 -2.70 -2.31 -6.83
CA ALA A 12 -1.67 -1.56 -7.53
C ALA A 12 -2.11 -0.11 -7.83
N GLU A 13 -3.36 0.10 -8.25
CA GLU A 13 -3.93 1.44 -8.46
C GLU A 13 -4.04 2.22 -7.15
N GLU A 14 -4.47 1.60 -6.05
CA GLU A 14 -4.50 2.24 -4.72
C GLU A 14 -3.10 2.67 -4.27
N ARG A 15 -2.09 1.80 -4.45
CA ARG A 15 -0.69 2.14 -4.14
C ARG A 15 -0.20 3.34 -4.94
N LYS A 16 -0.57 3.40 -6.22
CA LYS A 16 -0.21 4.52 -7.11
C LYS A 16 -0.91 5.81 -6.66
N ALA A 17 -2.19 5.75 -6.33
CA ALA A 17 -2.96 6.89 -5.83
C ALA A 17 -2.39 7.41 -4.49
N TRP A 18 -2.13 6.51 -3.54
CA TRP A 18 -1.54 6.85 -2.25
C TRP A 18 -0.17 7.53 -2.36
N ARG A 19 0.71 7.00 -3.23
CA ARG A 19 2.03 7.62 -3.49
C ARG A 19 1.92 9.01 -4.11
N LYS A 20 0.86 9.27 -4.87
CA LYS A 20 0.59 10.58 -5.46
C LYS A 20 0.09 11.57 -4.42
N ASN A 21 -0.84 11.14 -3.56
CA ASN A 21 -1.42 11.99 -2.53
C ASN A 21 -1.90 11.14 -1.36
N HIS A 22 -1.41 11.47 -0.16
CA HIS A 22 -1.91 10.93 1.10
C HIS A 22 -1.80 11.97 2.21
N PRO A 23 -2.62 11.87 3.27
CA PRO A 23 -2.56 12.81 4.38
C PRO A 23 -1.20 12.80 5.08
N HIS A 24 -0.72 13.98 5.48
CA HIS A 24 0.57 14.11 6.15
C HIS A 24 0.65 13.26 7.44
N GLY A 25 1.75 12.56 7.64
CA GLY A 25 2.01 11.69 8.80
C GLY A 25 1.35 10.31 8.73
N PHE A 26 0.43 10.07 7.80
CA PHE A 26 -0.10 8.74 7.53
C PHE A 26 0.86 7.94 6.67
N VAL A 27 0.99 6.64 6.95
CA VAL A 27 1.79 5.71 6.15
C VAL A 27 0.92 4.55 5.74
N ALA A 28 1.03 4.12 4.48
CA ALA A 28 0.50 2.85 4.00
C ALA A 28 1.45 2.32 2.92
N LYS A 29 2.03 1.14 3.16
CA LYS A 29 2.90 0.47 2.19
C LYS A 29 2.66 -1.05 2.22
N PRO A 30 2.71 -1.74 1.06
CA PRO A 30 2.70 -3.19 1.04
C PRO A 30 3.86 -3.77 1.86
N ASP A 31 3.66 -4.94 2.44
CA ASP A 31 4.70 -5.66 3.15
C ASP A 31 5.65 -6.38 2.18
N ASN A 32 6.80 -6.79 2.69
CA ASN A 32 7.73 -7.65 1.99
C ASN A 32 7.44 -9.09 2.42
N ALA A 33 7.26 -9.97 1.44
CA ALA A 33 7.22 -11.41 1.67
C ALA A 33 8.60 -11.92 2.13
N PRO A 34 8.68 -13.14 2.73
CA PRO A 34 9.94 -13.71 3.20
C PRO A 34 11.01 -13.87 2.11
N ASP A 35 10.60 -13.97 0.85
CA ASP A 35 11.48 -14.05 -0.33
C ASP A 35 11.98 -12.68 -0.81
N GLY A 36 11.61 -11.59 -0.13
CA GLY A 36 11.96 -10.22 -0.48
C GLY A 36 11.07 -9.59 -1.56
N SER A 37 10.11 -10.35 -2.12
CA SER A 37 9.11 -9.80 -3.04
C SER A 37 8.09 -8.93 -2.30
N MET A 38 7.36 -8.09 -3.04
CA MET A 38 6.33 -7.23 -2.46
C MET A 38 4.99 -7.97 -2.40
N ASP A 39 4.43 -8.14 -1.20
CA ASP A 39 3.11 -8.71 -1.03
C ASP A 39 2.06 -7.59 -1.01
N LEU A 40 1.40 -7.38 -2.15
CA LEU A 40 0.31 -6.41 -2.27
C LEU A 40 -0.91 -6.75 -1.41
N MET A 41 -1.03 -7.97 -0.88
CA MET A 41 -2.18 -8.40 -0.09
C MET A 41 -2.07 -8.03 1.39
N VAL A 42 -0.88 -7.63 1.86
CA VAL A 42 -0.64 -7.25 3.27
C VAL A 42 0.00 -5.87 3.31
N TRP A 43 -0.49 -5.00 4.19
CA TRP A 43 -0.06 -3.60 4.26
C TRP A 43 0.35 -3.23 5.68
N LYS A 44 1.48 -2.53 5.78
CA LYS A 44 1.95 -1.88 7.00
C LYS A 44 1.49 -0.43 6.98
N CYS A 45 0.56 -0.11 7.87
CA CYS A 45 -0.06 1.20 7.98
C CYS A 45 0.27 1.87 9.32
N ILE A 46 0.40 3.20 9.31
CA ILE A 46 0.58 4.03 10.50
C ILE A 46 -0.44 5.17 10.45
N ILE A 47 -1.18 5.34 11.53
CA ILE A 47 -2.14 6.43 11.72
C ILE A 47 -1.57 7.35 12.82
N PRO A 48 -1.19 8.60 12.49
CA PRO A 48 -0.70 9.52 13.50
C PRO A 48 -1.84 9.93 14.43
N GLY A 49 -1.51 10.17 15.71
CA GLY A 49 -2.43 10.78 16.65
C GLY A 49 -2.83 12.19 16.22
N LYS A 50 -4.01 12.65 16.62
CA LYS A 50 -4.42 14.04 16.40
C LYS A 50 -3.47 14.99 17.16
N PRO A 51 -3.18 16.18 16.61
CA PRO A 51 -2.54 17.23 17.40
C PRO A 51 -3.34 17.49 18.69
N GLY A 52 -2.62 17.67 19.80
CA GLY A 52 -3.20 17.97 21.11
C GLY A 52 -3.86 19.34 21.15
#